data_AF-A0AAU2VZS1-F1
#
_entry.id   AF-A0AAU2VZS1-F1
#
_cell.length_a   1.000
_cell.length_b   1.000
_cell.length_c   1.000
_cell.angle_alpha   90.00
_cell.angle_beta   90.00
_cell.angle_gamma   90.00
#
_symmetry.space_group_name_H-M   'P 1'
#
loop_
_entity.id
_entity.type
_entity.pdbx_description
1 polymer ?
#
loop_
_entity_poly.entity_id
_entity_poly.type
_entity_poly.pdbx_seq_one_letter_code
_entity_poly.pdbx_strand_id
1 'polypeptide(L)'
;MSALRSDGTPIPADIGQRAAAAYTEAIAPVAEREALTTAVDSLKRHIVYLRTRHTEPVLATLAGQLNDLMAEVRGILGTHGRIVDGESAIDAGPEAVEAFTRLRAVVSEVDALRATQRNVLRDVVDTGVLNAIYQAGHDQFSDVTLHPLPADVKRVIAGTRRRNVAFLIFAAESGRHWIPTSVDELTAEASGAVDIGSADDGSSASSFNR
;
A
#
# COMPACT_ATOMS: atom_id res chain seq x y z
N MET A 1 4.00 -72.94 -4.06
CA MET A 1 2.64 -72.41 -4.30
C MET A 1 2.78 -70.94 -4.64
N SER A 2 2.48 -70.52 -5.87
CA SER A 2 2.48 -69.09 -6.24
C SER A 2 1.21 -68.42 -5.75
N ALA A 3 1.35 -67.24 -5.16
CA ALA A 3 0.21 -66.41 -4.80
C ALA A 3 -0.48 -65.88 -6.07
N LEU A 4 -1.81 -65.88 -6.09
CA LEU A 4 -2.64 -65.49 -7.24
C LEU A 4 -3.39 -64.20 -6.91
N ARG A 5 -3.63 -63.38 -7.93
CA ARG A 5 -4.53 -62.21 -7.86
C ARG A 5 -5.99 -62.69 -7.80
N SER A 6 -6.91 -61.77 -7.49
CA SER A 6 -8.36 -62.04 -7.41
C SER A 6 -8.98 -62.50 -8.74
N ASP A 7 -8.30 -62.28 -9.86
CA ASP A 7 -8.68 -62.72 -11.21
C ASP A 7 -8.01 -64.05 -11.64
N GLY A 8 -7.32 -64.73 -10.71
CA GLY A 8 -6.65 -66.01 -10.98
C GLY A 8 -5.31 -65.89 -11.71
N THR A 9 -4.80 -64.68 -11.97
CA THR A 9 -3.47 -64.50 -12.57
C THR A 9 -2.34 -64.62 -11.54
N PRO A 10 -1.18 -65.22 -11.89
CA PRO A 10 -0.03 -65.31 -10.99
C PRO A 10 0.44 -63.92 -10.57
N ILE A 11 0.63 -63.71 -9.27
CA ILE A 11 1.33 -62.52 -8.79
C ILE A 11 2.78 -62.62 -9.29
N PRO A 12 3.27 -61.64 -10.07
CA PRO A 12 4.65 -61.64 -10.54
C PRO A 12 5.61 -61.75 -9.35
N ALA A 13 6.59 -62.65 -9.43
CA ALA A 13 7.55 -62.88 -8.33
C ALA A 13 8.38 -61.63 -8.00
N ASP A 14 8.47 -60.68 -8.93
CA ASP A 14 9.17 -59.41 -8.82
C ASP A 14 8.27 -58.24 -8.38
N ILE A 15 6.99 -58.48 -8.03
CA ILE A 15 6.03 -57.41 -7.73
C ILE A 15 6.49 -56.48 -6.60
N GLY A 16 7.15 -57.03 -5.56
CA GLY A 16 7.72 -56.24 -4.47
C GLY A 16 8.88 -55.36 -4.92
N GLN A 17 9.70 -55.85 -5.86
CA GLN A 17 10.82 -55.12 -6.43
C GLN A 17 10.34 -54.01 -7.38
N ARG A 18 9.28 -54.28 -8.17
CA ARG A 18 8.61 -53.28 -9.02
C ARG A 18 7.91 -52.20 -8.20
N ALA A 19 7.24 -52.57 -7.10
CA ALA A 19 6.62 -51.61 -6.19
C ALA A 19 7.66 -50.73 -5.48
N ALA A 20 8.78 -51.31 -5.02
CA ALA A 20 9.88 -50.57 -4.42
C ALA A 20 10.54 -49.61 -5.41
N ALA A 21 10.75 -50.04 -6.66
CA ALA A 21 11.28 -49.19 -7.73
C ALA A 21 10.34 -48.01 -8.05
N ALA A 22 9.05 -48.28 -8.23
CA ALA A 22 8.05 -47.24 -8.48
C ALA A 22 7.90 -46.26 -7.30
N TYR A 23 7.97 -46.76 -6.06
CA TYR A 23 7.97 -45.91 -4.86
C TYR A 23 9.21 -45.02 -4.80
N THR A 24 10.39 -45.57 -5.10
CA THR A 24 11.66 -44.81 -5.14
C THR A 24 11.65 -43.75 -6.23
N GLU A 25 11.11 -44.08 -7.41
CA GLU A 25 10.94 -43.16 -8.54
C GLU A 25 9.94 -42.04 -8.23
N ALA A 26 8.89 -42.33 -7.45
CA ALA A 26 7.89 -41.36 -7.03
C ALA A 26 8.34 -40.42 -5.88
N ILE A 27 9.32 -40.81 -5.07
CA ILE A 27 9.82 -39.99 -3.96
C ILE A 27 10.49 -38.71 -4.47
N ALA A 28 11.30 -38.79 -5.53
CA ALA A 28 12.05 -37.66 -6.06
C ALA A 28 11.14 -36.47 -6.48
N PRO A 29 10.08 -36.65 -7.30
CA PRO A 29 9.21 -35.54 -7.68
C PRO A 29 8.34 -35.01 -6.52
N VAL A 30 7.98 -35.85 -5.55
CA VAL A 30 7.24 -35.40 -4.35
C VAL A 30 8.14 -34.54 -3.47
N ALA A 31 9.38 -34.96 -3.23
CA ALA A 31 10.36 -34.19 -2.47
C ALA A 31 10.72 -32.87 -3.17
N GLU A 32 10.84 -32.86 -4.50
CA GLU A 32 11.07 -31.65 -5.28
C GLU A 32 9.90 -30.66 -5.16
N ARG A 33 8.65 -31.14 -5.27
CA ARG A 33 7.45 -30.32 -5.09
C ARG A 33 7.38 -29.72 -3.68
N GLU A 34 7.69 -30.51 -2.65
CA GLU A 34 7.69 -30.05 -1.26
C GLU A 34 8.79 -29.00 -1.01
N ALA A 35 9.99 -29.22 -1.56
CA ALA A 35 11.09 -28.27 -1.50
C ALA A 35 10.75 -26.94 -2.21
N LEU A 36 10.15 -27.00 -3.40
CA LEU A 36 9.71 -25.80 -4.14
C LEU A 36 8.61 -25.05 -3.38
N THR A 37 7.64 -25.77 -2.82
CA THR A 37 6.56 -25.15 -2.03
C THR A 37 7.13 -24.43 -0.81
N THR A 38 8.05 -25.09 -0.10
CA THR A 38 8.75 -24.52 1.06
C THR A 38 9.59 -23.30 0.68
N ALA A 39 10.29 -23.36 -0.46
CA ALA A 39 11.08 -22.23 -0.97
C ALA A 39 10.19 -21.04 -1.35
N VAL A 40 9.05 -21.28 -2.00
CA VAL A 40 8.07 -20.24 -2.34
C VAL A 40 7.50 -19.60 -1.09
N ASP A 41 7.14 -20.39 -0.07
CA ASP A 41 6.61 -19.85 1.18
C ASP A 41 7.68 -19.07 1.97
N SER A 42 8.92 -19.54 1.97
CA SER A 42 10.07 -18.83 2.53
C SER A 42 10.29 -17.48 1.81
N LEU A 43 10.28 -17.46 0.48
CA LEU A 43 10.40 -16.24 -0.32
C LEU A 43 9.24 -15.27 -0.06
N LYS A 44 8.01 -15.75 0.03
CA LYS A 44 6.85 -14.91 0.39
C LYS A 44 7.04 -14.27 1.76
N ARG A 45 7.46 -15.03 2.77
CA ARG A 45 7.76 -14.50 4.11
C ARG A 45 8.90 -13.50 4.09
N HIS A 46 9.95 -13.76 3.31
CA HIS A 46 11.08 -12.86 3.18
C HIS A 46 10.69 -11.54 2.49
N ILE A 47 9.83 -11.59 1.46
CA ILE A 47 9.28 -10.40 0.80
C ILE A 47 8.44 -9.58 1.79
N VAL A 48 7.57 -10.22 2.57
CA VAL A 48 6.79 -9.54 3.63
C VAL A 48 7.74 -8.87 4.63
N TYR A 49 8.75 -9.59 5.11
CA TYR A 49 9.74 -9.06 6.05
C TYR A 49 10.49 -7.83 5.49
N LEU A 50 10.96 -7.90 4.24
CA LEU A 50 11.65 -6.79 3.59
C LEU A 50 10.73 -5.59 3.41
N ARG A 51 9.47 -5.82 3.04
CA ARG A 51 8.45 -4.76 2.92
C ARG A 51 8.26 -4.06 4.25
N THR A 52 7.92 -4.79 5.31
CA THR A 52 7.71 -4.22 6.64
C THR A 52 8.94 -3.47 7.16
N ARG A 53 10.15 -4.01 6.98
CA ARG A 53 11.39 -3.38 7.45
C ARG A 53 11.74 -2.07 6.72
N HIS A 54 11.37 -1.95 5.45
CA HIS A 54 11.69 -0.79 4.63
C HIS A 54 10.52 0.18 4.45
N THR A 55 9.32 -0.15 4.93
CA THR A 55 8.15 0.72 4.84
C THR A 55 8.39 2.09 5.47
N GLU A 56 8.81 2.15 6.75
CA GLU A 56 8.97 3.44 7.45
C GLU A 56 10.05 4.33 6.82
N PRO A 57 11.27 3.85 6.48
CA PRO A 57 12.24 4.67 5.77
C PRO A 57 11.71 5.22 4.44
N VAL A 58 10.94 4.42 3.69
CA VAL A 58 10.34 4.87 2.42
C VAL A 58 9.28 5.93 2.68
N LEU A 59 8.37 5.71 3.63
CA LEU A 59 7.33 6.66 4.00
C LEU A 59 7.91 7.98 4.52
N ALA A 60 8.95 7.94 5.36
CA ALA A 60 9.67 9.12 5.82
C ALA A 60 10.32 9.91 4.66
N THR A 61 10.89 9.21 3.68
CA THR A 61 11.45 9.84 2.47
C THR A 61 10.36 10.53 1.65
N LEU A 62 9.21 9.87 1.46
CA LEU A 62 8.05 10.46 0.76
C LEU A 62 7.49 11.66 1.50
N ALA A 63 7.44 11.62 2.85
CA ALA A 63 7.02 12.75 3.67
C ALA A 63 7.96 13.95 3.52
N GLY A 64 9.28 13.72 3.49
CA GLY A 64 10.27 14.76 3.20
C GLY A 64 10.06 15.40 1.83
N GLN A 65 9.92 14.58 0.78
CA GLN A 65 9.63 15.06 -0.57
C GLN A 65 8.35 15.88 -0.65
N LEU A 66 7.28 15.46 0.04
CA LEU A 66 6.05 16.22 0.08
C LEU A 66 6.24 17.58 0.76
N ASN A 67 7.00 17.63 1.86
CA ASN A 67 7.29 18.88 2.56
C ASN A 67 8.05 19.87 1.68
N ASP A 68 9.03 19.38 0.89
CA ASP A 68 9.77 20.19 -0.06
C ASP A 68 8.85 20.76 -1.16
N LEU A 69 7.96 19.93 -1.72
CA LEU A 69 6.97 20.37 -2.71
C LEU A 69 6.00 21.40 -2.11
N MET A 70 5.51 21.20 -0.89
CA MET A 70 4.63 22.17 -0.24
C MET A 70 5.36 23.48 0.11
N ALA A 71 6.65 23.41 0.45
CA ALA A 71 7.48 24.60 0.67
C ALA A 71 7.67 25.39 -0.64
N GLU A 72 7.91 24.69 -1.76
CA GLU A 72 7.97 25.30 -3.08
C GLU A 72 6.65 26.02 -3.43
N VAL A 73 5.51 25.36 -3.24
CA VAL A 73 4.19 25.97 -3.47
C VAL A 73 4.01 27.23 -2.64
N ARG A 74 4.35 27.20 -1.35
CA ARG A 74 4.30 28.39 -0.48
C ARG A 74 5.24 29.50 -0.97
N GLY A 75 6.41 29.15 -1.49
CA GLY A 75 7.33 30.10 -2.12
C GLY A 75 6.73 30.79 -3.34
N ILE A 76 6.12 30.02 -4.24
CA ILE A 76 5.42 30.54 -5.42
C ILE A 76 4.28 31.48 -5.01
N LEU A 77 3.47 31.07 -4.03
CA LEU A 77 2.37 31.87 -3.51
C LEU A 77 2.85 33.16 -2.83
N GLY A 78 3.99 33.11 -2.13
CA GLY A 78 4.59 34.29 -1.50
C GLY A 78 5.06 35.33 -2.51
N THR A 79 5.59 34.89 -3.66
CA THR A 79 6.09 35.78 -4.71
C THR A 79 4.99 36.31 -5.63
N HIS A 80 4.08 35.44 -6.07
CA HIS A 80 3.12 35.77 -7.13
C HIS A 80 1.66 35.85 -6.66
N GLY A 81 1.39 35.60 -5.37
CA GLY A 81 0.02 35.53 -4.84
C GLY A 81 -0.71 34.26 -5.27
N ARG A 82 -2.05 34.26 -5.11
CA ARG A 82 -2.91 33.11 -5.42
C ARG A 82 -3.22 33.05 -6.92
N ILE A 83 -2.47 32.23 -7.66
CA ILE A 83 -2.75 31.94 -9.07
C ILE A 83 -3.45 30.59 -9.17
N VAL A 84 -4.77 30.62 -9.37
CA VAL A 84 -5.62 29.41 -9.34
C VAL A 84 -5.93 28.84 -10.72
N ASP A 85 -5.79 29.64 -11.78
CA ASP A 85 -6.03 29.26 -13.17
C ASP A 85 -5.11 30.03 -14.14
N GLY A 86 -5.14 29.61 -15.40
CA GLY A 86 -4.27 30.16 -16.44
C GLY A 86 -4.66 31.57 -16.89
N GLU A 87 -5.94 31.95 -16.76
CA GLU A 87 -6.40 33.30 -17.13
C GLU A 87 -5.87 34.33 -16.13
N SER A 88 -6.03 34.04 -14.84
CA SER A 88 -5.43 34.83 -13.75
C SER A 88 -3.91 34.94 -13.88
N ALA A 89 -3.26 33.86 -14.35
CA ALA A 89 -1.81 33.85 -14.60
C ALA A 89 -1.42 34.78 -15.76
N ILE A 90 -2.16 34.74 -16.87
CA ILE A 90 -1.93 35.59 -18.05
C ILE A 90 -2.10 37.06 -17.68
N ASP A 91 -3.16 37.40 -16.94
CA ASP A 91 -3.43 38.77 -16.49
C ASP A 91 -2.33 39.30 -15.57
N ALA A 92 -1.71 38.43 -14.76
CA ALA A 92 -0.61 38.77 -13.86
C ALA A 92 0.76 38.84 -14.57
N GLY A 93 0.84 38.45 -15.84
CA GLY A 93 2.03 38.58 -16.69
C GLY A 93 2.89 37.32 -16.83
N PRO A 94 3.98 37.38 -17.62
CA PRO A 94 4.75 36.20 -18.05
C PRO A 94 5.32 35.35 -16.89
N GLU A 95 5.85 35.99 -15.85
CA GLU A 95 6.40 35.27 -14.68
C GLU A 95 5.31 34.49 -13.93
N ALA A 96 4.09 35.03 -13.86
CA ALA A 96 2.95 34.35 -13.25
C ALA A 96 2.49 33.13 -14.09
N VAL A 97 2.61 33.20 -15.42
CA VAL A 97 2.35 32.05 -16.32
C VAL A 97 3.39 30.95 -16.10
N GLU A 98 4.67 31.29 -15.94
CA GLU A 98 5.72 30.32 -15.61
C GLU A 98 5.48 29.69 -14.24
N ALA A 99 5.17 30.50 -13.22
CA ALA A 99 4.82 30.04 -11.88
C ALA A 99 3.60 29.09 -11.91
N PHE A 100 2.54 29.44 -12.63
CA PHE A 100 1.36 28.59 -12.80
C PHE A 100 1.69 27.27 -13.51
N THR A 101 2.56 27.32 -14.52
CA THR A 101 3.04 26.12 -15.21
C THR A 101 3.82 25.21 -14.24
N ARG A 102 4.65 25.79 -13.37
CA ARG A 102 5.34 25.03 -12.31
C ARG A 102 4.36 24.42 -11.31
N LEU A 103 3.35 25.16 -10.85
CA LEU A 103 2.30 24.62 -9.96
C LEU A 103 1.60 23.42 -10.59
N ARG A 104 1.32 23.44 -11.90
CA ARG A 104 0.75 22.28 -12.60
C ARG A 104 1.69 21.07 -12.65
N ALA A 105 2.99 21.30 -12.77
CA ALA A 105 3.98 20.23 -12.68
C ALA A 105 4.00 19.64 -11.26
N VAL A 106 4.00 20.48 -10.22
CA VAL A 106 3.94 20.04 -8.82
C VAL A 106 2.68 19.22 -8.52
N VAL A 107 1.52 19.56 -9.09
CA VAL A 107 0.32 18.71 -8.97
C VAL A 107 0.60 17.28 -9.45
N SER A 108 1.31 17.13 -10.57
CA SER A 108 1.64 15.83 -11.15
C SER A 108 2.67 15.07 -10.29
N GLU A 109 3.64 15.79 -9.72
CA GLU A 109 4.62 15.24 -8.78
C GLU A 109 3.93 14.73 -7.50
N VAL A 110 3.00 15.50 -6.94
CA VAL A 110 2.19 15.10 -5.78
C VAL A 110 1.33 13.88 -6.11
N ASP A 111 0.69 13.83 -7.29
CA ASP A 111 -0.09 12.66 -7.72
C ASP A 111 0.77 11.39 -7.76
N ALA A 112 1.98 11.46 -8.33
CA ALA A 112 2.92 10.34 -8.38
C ALA A 112 3.41 9.92 -6.98
N LEU A 113 3.66 10.89 -6.11
CA LEU A 113 4.08 10.67 -4.74
C LEU A 113 2.97 9.96 -3.93
N ARG A 114 1.71 10.39 -4.08
CA ARG A 114 0.55 9.74 -3.46
C ARG A 114 0.29 8.34 -4.01
N ALA A 115 0.51 8.11 -5.31
CA ALA A 115 0.43 6.77 -5.88
C ALA A 115 1.48 5.84 -5.25
N THR A 116 2.70 6.32 -5.07
CA THR A 116 3.79 5.57 -4.42
C THR A 116 3.48 5.27 -2.96
N GLN A 117 3.03 6.27 -2.19
CA GLN A 117 2.58 6.09 -0.80
C GLN A 117 1.53 4.97 -0.70
N ARG A 118 0.50 5.01 -1.53
CA ARG A 118 -0.58 4.01 -1.50
C ARG A 118 -0.10 2.62 -1.87
N ASN A 119 0.86 2.51 -2.79
CA ASN A 119 1.46 1.22 -3.13
C ASN A 119 2.25 0.65 -1.95
N VAL A 120 3.03 1.47 -1.24
CA VAL A 120 3.77 1.06 -0.05
C VAL A 120 2.83 0.62 1.06
N LEU A 121 1.76 1.38 1.32
CA LEU A 121 0.80 1.06 2.38
C LEU A 121 -0.02 -0.21 2.07
N ARG A 122 -0.39 -0.43 0.81
CA ARG A 122 -1.13 -1.64 0.38
C ARG A 122 -0.38 -2.94 0.70
N ASP A 123 0.94 -2.89 0.73
CA ASP A 123 1.77 -4.06 1.00
C ASP A 123 1.82 -4.44 2.49
N VAL A 124 1.36 -3.58 3.40
CA VAL A 124 1.51 -3.75 4.86
C VAL A 124 0.23 -3.51 5.68
N VAL A 125 -0.83 -2.93 5.11
CA VAL A 125 -2.11 -2.69 5.79
C VAL A 125 -3.24 -3.42 5.07
N ASP A 126 -4.22 -3.91 5.83
CA ASP A 126 -5.43 -4.53 5.28
C ASP A 126 -6.15 -3.59 4.28
N THR A 127 -6.62 -4.15 3.17
CA THR A 127 -7.21 -3.38 2.07
C THR A 127 -8.55 -2.74 2.46
N GLY A 128 -9.34 -3.39 3.31
CA GLY A 128 -10.61 -2.83 3.82
C GLY A 128 -10.37 -1.61 4.68
N VAL A 129 -9.41 -1.71 5.60
CA VAL A 129 -8.95 -0.61 6.47
C VAL A 129 -8.42 0.56 5.63
N LEU A 130 -7.52 0.29 4.68
CA LEU A 130 -6.95 1.34 3.82
C LEU A 130 -8.01 2.10 3.02
N ASN A 131 -9.02 1.41 2.50
CA ASN A 131 -10.08 2.07 1.75
C ASN A 131 -10.87 3.06 2.62
N ALA A 132 -11.17 2.70 3.87
CA ALA A 132 -11.83 3.60 4.82
C ALA A 132 -10.96 4.83 5.12
N ILE A 133 -9.67 4.62 5.40
CA ILE A 133 -8.68 5.69 5.64
C ILE A 133 -8.59 6.64 4.44
N TYR A 134 -8.50 6.10 3.22
CA TYR A 134 -8.38 6.89 1.99
C TYR A 134 -9.63 7.71 1.68
N GLN A 135 -10.83 7.16 1.93
CA GLN A 135 -12.08 7.88 1.69
C GLN A 135 -12.28 9.02 2.69
N ALA A 136 -11.89 8.81 3.95
CA ALA A 136 -11.93 9.86 4.96
C ALA A 136 -10.89 10.95 4.70
N GLY A 137 -9.72 10.59 4.13
CA GLY A 137 -8.65 11.53 3.80
C GLY A 137 -7.55 11.62 4.86
N HIS A 138 -7.53 10.70 5.83
CA HIS A 138 -6.48 10.60 6.85
C HIS A 138 -5.09 10.32 6.24
N ASP A 139 -5.04 9.75 5.03
CA ASP A 139 -3.78 9.52 4.30
C ASP A 139 -3.14 10.79 3.75
N GLN A 140 -3.89 11.90 3.71
CA GLN A 140 -3.51 13.14 3.02
C GLN A 140 -3.57 14.36 3.92
N PHE A 141 -4.43 14.38 4.93
CA PHE A 141 -4.59 15.49 5.87
C PHE A 141 -4.58 14.97 7.30
N SER A 142 -3.96 15.70 8.21
CA SER A 142 -4.03 15.44 9.64
C SER A 142 -5.31 16.06 10.24
N ASP A 143 -5.72 15.56 11.40
CA ASP A 143 -6.83 16.10 12.19
C ASP A 143 -8.15 16.18 11.41
N VAL A 144 -8.39 15.25 10.48
CA VAL A 144 -9.57 15.31 9.59
C VAL A 144 -10.88 15.28 10.38
N THR A 145 -10.90 14.54 11.48
CA THR A 145 -12.06 14.44 12.38
C THR A 145 -12.34 15.75 13.10
N LEU A 146 -11.30 16.43 13.61
CA LEU A 146 -11.43 17.68 14.37
C LEU A 146 -11.72 18.87 13.44
N HIS A 147 -11.16 18.85 12.25
CA HIS A 147 -11.28 19.93 11.27
C HIS A 147 -11.72 19.36 9.91
N PRO A 148 -13.04 19.14 9.72
CA PRO A 148 -13.57 18.53 8.52
C PRO A 148 -13.15 19.24 7.23
N LEU A 149 -12.78 18.46 6.22
CA LEU A 149 -12.35 18.98 4.94
C LEU A 149 -13.52 19.58 4.13
N PRO A 150 -13.28 20.66 3.35
CA PRO A 150 -14.25 21.19 2.40
C PRO A 150 -14.75 20.15 1.38
N ALA A 151 -15.96 20.35 0.85
CA ALA A 151 -16.61 19.36 -0.01
C ALA A 151 -15.91 19.16 -1.37
N ASP A 152 -15.29 20.20 -1.91
CA ASP A 152 -14.44 20.13 -3.10
C ASP A 152 -13.16 19.31 -2.86
N VAL A 153 -12.50 19.50 -1.72
CA VAL A 153 -11.32 18.72 -1.29
C VAL A 153 -11.70 17.25 -1.10
N LYS A 154 -12.82 16.98 -0.42
CA LYS A 154 -13.35 15.61 -0.26
C LYS A 154 -13.63 14.93 -1.60
N ARG A 155 -14.18 15.65 -2.58
CA ARG A 155 -14.41 15.10 -3.93
C ARG A 155 -13.12 14.71 -4.63
N VAL A 156 -12.04 15.47 -4.43
CA VAL A 156 -10.72 15.13 -4.97
C VAL A 156 -10.15 13.88 -4.28
N ILE A 157 -10.25 13.81 -2.94
CA ILE A 157 -9.79 12.65 -2.16
C ILE A 157 -10.55 11.37 -2.55
N ALA A 158 -11.87 11.47 -2.70
CA ALA A 158 -12.73 10.36 -3.14
C ALA A 158 -12.49 9.93 -4.60
N GLY A 159 -11.62 10.62 -5.34
CA GLY A 159 -11.32 10.32 -6.75
C GLY A 159 -12.38 10.77 -7.75
N THR A 160 -13.46 11.43 -7.28
CA THR A 160 -14.51 11.98 -8.16
C THR A 160 -14.07 13.22 -8.93
N ARG A 161 -12.98 13.87 -8.49
CA ARG A 161 -12.29 14.94 -9.21
C ARG A 161 -10.78 14.70 -9.20
N ARG A 162 -10.10 15.17 -10.24
CA ARG A 162 -8.62 15.17 -10.28
C ARG A 162 -8.07 16.27 -9.39
N ARG A 163 -6.88 16.05 -8.82
CA ARG A 163 -6.11 17.12 -8.17
C ARG A 163 -5.79 18.21 -9.20
N ASN A 164 -5.79 19.44 -8.74
CA ASN A 164 -5.51 20.62 -9.54
C ASN A 164 -4.77 21.67 -8.69
N VAL A 165 -4.43 22.81 -9.28
CA VAL A 165 -3.69 23.88 -8.60
C VAL A 165 -4.47 24.42 -7.40
N ALA A 166 -5.79 24.57 -7.49
CA ALA A 166 -6.60 25.01 -6.36
C ALA A 166 -6.52 24.06 -5.16
N PHE A 167 -6.59 22.74 -5.39
CA PHE A 167 -6.38 21.73 -4.34
C PHE A 167 -4.98 21.82 -3.73
N LEU A 168 -3.95 22.01 -4.57
CA LEU A 168 -2.56 22.12 -4.14
C LEU A 168 -2.34 23.35 -3.24
N ILE A 169 -2.92 24.49 -3.62
CA ILE A 169 -2.88 25.72 -2.83
C ILE A 169 -3.58 25.52 -1.49
N PHE A 170 -4.78 24.93 -1.49
CA PHE A 170 -5.48 24.60 -0.25
C PHE A 170 -4.63 23.70 0.65
N ALA A 171 -4.03 22.65 0.08
CA ALA A 171 -3.17 21.73 0.82
C ALA A 171 -1.99 22.46 1.48
N ALA A 172 -1.30 23.32 0.73
CA ALA A 172 -0.17 24.09 1.22
C ALA A 172 -0.55 25.11 2.31
N GLU A 173 -1.68 25.81 2.14
CA GLU A 173 -2.21 26.79 3.09
C GLU A 173 -2.77 26.15 4.37
N SER A 174 -3.33 24.95 4.28
CA SER A 174 -3.93 24.26 5.42
C SER A 174 -2.94 23.94 6.53
N GLY A 175 -1.64 23.80 6.20
CA GLY A 175 -0.60 23.34 7.12
C GLY A 175 -0.77 21.89 7.60
N ARG A 176 -1.81 21.20 7.14
CA ARG A 176 -2.24 19.86 7.58
C ARG A 176 -1.97 18.78 6.54
N HIS A 177 -1.52 19.16 5.34
CA HIS A 177 -1.21 18.21 4.30
C HIS A 177 0.05 17.42 4.66
N TRP A 178 -0.05 16.10 4.69
CA TRP A 178 1.00 15.27 5.27
C TRP A 178 1.06 13.87 4.65
N ILE A 179 2.14 13.16 4.96
CA ILE A 179 2.28 11.72 4.72
C ILE A 179 2.65 11.07 6.04
N PRO A 180 1.94 10.00 6.45
CA PRO A 180 2.34 9.23 7.60
C PRO A 180 3.72 8.62 7.37
N THR A 181 4.59 8.75 8.36
CA THR A 181 5.95 8.18 8.34
C THR A 181 5.96 6.72 8.79
N SER A 182 4.89 6.24 9.43
CA SER A 182 4.67 4.84 9.80
C SER A 182 3.21 4.42 9.69
N VAL A 183 2.96 3.11 9.72
CA VAL A 183 1.60 2.55 9.79
C VAL A 183 0.93 2.90 11.11
N ASP A 184 1.70 2.92 12.21
CA ASP A 184 1.19 3.27 13.54
C ASP A 184 0.72 4.72 13.59
N GLU A 185 1.46 5.65 12.97
CA GLU A 185 1.08 7.06 12.88
C GLU A 185 -0.21 7.25 12.08
N LEU A 186 -0.33 6.55 10.94
CA LEU A 186 -1.56 6.54 10.14
C LEU A 186 -2.75 5.96 10.92
N THR A 187 -2.51 4.89 11.67
CA THR A 187 -3.53 4.22 12.48
C THR A 187 -3.95 5.11 13.64
N ALA A 188 -3.04 5.84 14.28
CA ALA A 188 -3.37 6.79 15.35
C ALA A 188 -4.25 7.93 14.85
N GLU A 189 -3.92 8.52 13.69
CA GLU A 189 -4.76 9.54 13.03
C GLU A 189 -6.15 8.99 12.68
N ALA A 190 -6.22 7.77 12.16
CA ALA A 190 -7.48 7.15 11.73
C ALA A 190 -8.32 6.56 12.89
N SER A 191 -7.69 6.14 14.01
CA SER A 191 -8.35 5.57 15.19
C SER A 191 -9.25 6.59 15.90
N GLY A 192 -9.00 7.88 15.70
CA GLY A 192 -9.92 8.93 16.12
C GLY A 192 -11.24 8.97 15.32
N ALA A 193 -11.34 8.20 14.22
CA ALA A 193 -12.45 8.23 13.27
C ALA A 193 -13.10 6.86 13.01
N VAL A 194 -12.39 5.75 13.24
CA VAL A 194 -12.84 4.39 12.96
C VAL A 194 -12.33 3.48 14.09
N ASP A 195 -13.20 2.62 14.65
CA ASP A 195 -12.79 1.51 15.50
C ASP A 195 -12.08 0.46 14.62
N ILE A 196 -10.80 0.70 14.36
CA ILE A 196 -9.94 -0.19 13.58
C ILE A 196 -9.45 -1.22 14.58
N GLY A 197 -10.22 -2.30 14.73
CA GLY A 197 -9.90 -3.38 15.67
C GLY A 197 -8.40 -3.70 15.68
N SER A 198 -7.85 -3.80 16.89
CA SER A 198 -6.46 -4.16 17.14
C SER A 198 -6.05 -5.34 16.26
N ALA A 199 -4.81 -5.34 15.76
CA ALA A 199 -4.24 -6.50 15.12
C ALA A 199 -4.53 -7.71 16.01
N ASP A 200 -5.28 -8.68 15.49
CA ASP A 200 -5.61 -9.91 16.20
C ASP A 200 -4.29 -10.64 16.44
N ASP A 201 -3.69 -10.36 17.60
CA ASP A 201 -2.57 -11.09 18.16
C ASP A 201 -3.06 -12.53 18.30
N GLY A 202 -2.79 -13.33 17.28
CA GLY A 202 -3.23 -14.72 17.13
C GLY A 202 -2.78 -15.61 18.29
N SER A 203 -3.38 -15.42 19.45
CA SER A 203 -3.47 -16.38 20.54
C SER A 203 -4.85 -17.00 20.45
N SER A 204 -5.00 -17.88 19.45
CA SER A 204 -5.93 -18.99 19.61
C SER A 204 -5.42 -19.82 20.78
N ALA A 205 -5.77 -19.41 22.00
CA ALA A 205 -5.72 -20.24 23.18
C ALA A 205 -6.68 -21.40 22.92
N SER A 206 -6.13 -22.45 22.33
CA SER A 206 -6.74 -23.74 22.15
C SER A 206 -7.14 -24.28 23.52
N SER A 207 -8.37 -23.98 23.92
CA SER A 207 -9.05 -24.62 25.03
C SER A 207 -9.64 -25.94 24.53
N PHE A 208 -8.78 -26.88 24.16
CA PHE A 208 -9.15 -28.29 24.19
C PHE A 208 -8.88 -28.81 25.59
N ASN A 209 -9.94 -28.85 26.40
CA ASN A 209 -9.99 -29.76 27.52
C ASN A 209 -11.40 -30.37 27.61
N ARG A 210 -11.53 -31.59 27.08
CA ARG A 210 -12.24 -32.72 27.69
C ARG A 210 -11.91 -34.00 26.95
#